data_AF-A0A3S0IFM1-F1
#
_entry.id   AF-A0A3S0IFM1-F1
#
_cell.length_a   1.000
_cell.length_b   1.000
_cell.length_c   1.000
_cell.angle_alpha   90.00
_cell.angle_beta   90.00
_cell.angle_gamma   90.00
#
_symmetry.space_group_name_H-M   'P 1'
#
loop_
_entity.id
_entity.type
_entity.pdbx_description
1 polymer ?
#
loop_
_entity_poly.entity_id
_entity_poly.type
_entity_poly.pdbx_seq_one_letter_code
_entity_poly.pdbx_strand_id
1 'polypeptide(L)'
;MSNEKESVALVSMVASAGLTVGKLTVGAATGSLGILSEGIHSLLDFAATAMTYAAVRVSDAPPDERHPYGHGKIESVAALAETALLFLTSAWILFEAVDRLFADHVEVEATWWSVAIILISIVVDTLRARELSRVARETNSPALEADALHFSSDILSSSVVLVGLGLVWLGFPKGDPLAAIGVALFVCLAGYRLGRRTIDTLIDAAPVGVADRVSALVSSIPGVAAVRAVRVRPGGSTLFVDFDIAISRLLPPGRVAALIAKAKSTIRAEMPEAEVRIGTQPLALDDETILERVSVVAGHHGQAVHHVTVQRVGEELSVAYDLEVDGDWPLNRAHGVATALEGAIRTELGDSVEVETHIEPRSGHPVSSRPVDPGTAAALQAALSSAIAAHTGLLDIHSLRVREADGRLYVVFHCHADPRMPVFQAHEAIDRVERQIRADWPSILRIVGHIEPAHGDPGHDDPGPLAG
;
A
#
# COMPACT_ATOMS: atom_id res chain seq x y z
N MET A 1 2.36 -2.93 23.37
CA MET A 1 2.58 -1.48 23.31
C MET A 1 1.39 -0.69 23.87
N SER A 2 0.12 -1.01 23.56
CA SER A 2 -1.04 -0.28 24.15
C SER A 2 -1.08 -0.32 25.68
N ASN A 3 -0.84 -1.49 26.30
CA ASN A 3 -0.82 -1.63 27.76
C ASN A 3 0.22 -0.74 28.46
N GLU A 4 1.33 -0.41 27.80
CA GLU A 4 2.38 0.40 28.41
C GLU A 4 2.00 1.89 28.43
N LYS A 5 1.47 2.42 27.31
CA LYS A 5 0.94 3.79 27.25
C LYS A 5 -0.15 4.01 28.30
N GLU A 6 -1.13 3.11 28.35
CA GLU A 6 -2.25 3.21 29.28
C GLU A 6 -1.79 3.10 30.74
N SER A 7 -0.86 2.19 31.04
CA SER A 7 -0.29 2.04 32.38
C SER A 7 0.46 3.29 32.83
N VAL A 8 1.29 3.89 31.98
CA VAL A 8 2.07 5.09 32.35
C VAL A 8 1.15 6.30 32.52
N ALA A 9 0.16 6.48 31.64
CA ALA A 9 -0.86 7.52 31.79
C ALA A 9 -1.66 7.34 33.09
N LEU A 10 -2.06 6.11 33.42
CA LEU A 10 -2.77 5.79 34.65
C LEU A 10 -1.93 6.13 35.89
N VAL A 11 -0.67 5.72 35.93
CA VAL A 11 0.25 6.03 37.03
C VAL A 11 0.43 7.54 37.18
N SER A 12 0.59 8.27 36.07
CA SER A 12 0.67 9.74 36.08
C SER A 12 -0.59 10.39 36.66
N MET A 13 -1.77 9.94 36.23
CA MET A 13 -3.07 10.42 36.70
C MET A 13 -3.29 10.14 38.19
N VAL A 14 -2.94 8.93 38.67
CA VAL A 14 -3.03 8.56 40.09
C VAL A 14 -2.08 9.42 40.93
N ALA A 15 -0.87 9.70 40.43
CA ALA A 15 0.07 10.59 41.08
C ALA A 15 -0.45 12.04 41.16
N SER A 16 -1.03 12.59 40.08
CA SER A 16 -1.69 13.90 40.07
C SER A 16 -2.83 13.96 41.09
N ALA A 17 -3.66 12.93 41.16
CA ALA A 17 -4.76 12.85 42.12
C ALA A 17 -4.22 12.87 43.57
N GLY A 18 -3.20 12.07 43.84
CA GLY A 18 -2.54 12.00 45.15
C GLY A 18 -1.94 13.34 45.58
N LEU A 19 -1.21 14.02 44.68
CA LEU A 19 -0.66 15.35 44.93
C LEU A 19 -1.77 16.38 45.18
N THR A 20 -2.83 16.37 44.38
CA THR A 20 -3.97 17.30 44.52
C THR A 20 -4.64 17.13 45.88
N VAL A 21 -5.00 15.90 46.25
CA VAL A 21 -5.62 15.60 47.54
C VAL A 21 -4.70 15.98 48.69
N GLY A 22 -3.40 15.66 48.58
CA GLY A 22 -2.40 16.01 49.59
C GLY A 22 -2.28 17.52 49.81
N LYS A 23 -2.09 18.29 48.74
CA LYS A 23 -1.96 19.75 48.77
C LYS A 23 -3.23 20.42 49.32
N LEU A 24 -4.42 20.03 48.85
CA LEU A 24 -5.69 20.57 49.34
C LEU A 24 -5.93 20.27 50.82
N THR A 25 -5.61 19.05 51.27
CA THR A 25 -5.76 18.65 52.67
C THR A 25 -4.83 19.45 53.58
N VAL A 26 -3.55 19.58 53.21
CA VAL A 26 -2.59 20.38 53.98
C VAL A 26 -2.94 21.87 53.95
N GLY A 27 -3.35 22.41 52.79
CA GLY A 27 -3.78 23.79 52.66
C GLY A 27 -4.98 24.11 53.56
N ALA A 28 -5.99 23.24 53.59
CA ALA A 28 -7.15 23.39 54.45
C ALA A 28 -6.81 23.25 55.95
N ALA A 29 -5.95 22.28 56.30
CA ALA A 29 -5.55 22.04 57.69
C ALA A 29 -4.65 23.16 58.26
N THR A 30 -3.81 23.77 57.42
CA THR A 30 -2.88 24.84 57.83
C THR A 30 -3.48 26.24 57.67
N GLY A 31 -4.60 26.39 56.96
CA GLY A 31 -5.16 27.68 56.59
C GLY A 31 -4.30 28.48 55.60
N SER A 32 -3.31 27.84 54.96
CA SER A 32 -2.37 28.51 54.06
C SER A 32 -3.02 28.76 52.69
N LEU A 33 -3.28 30.03 52.38
CA LEU A 33 -3.79 30.46 51.08
C LEU A 33 -2.84 30.07 49.92
N GLY A 34 -1.52 30.10 50.16
CA GLY A 34 -0.53 29.71 49.15
C GLY A 34 -0.59 28.22 48.80
N ILE A 35 -0.69 27.34 49.80
CA ILE A 35 -0.82 25.89 49.58
C ILE A 35 -2.18 25.55 48.97
N LEU A 36 -3.25 26.27 49.33
CA LEU A 36 -4.56 26.12 48.71
C LEU A 36 -4.55 26.51 47.22
N SER A 37 -3.90 27.62 46.86
CA SER A 37 -3.74 28.04 45.46
C SER A 37 -2.96 27.00 44.65
N GLU A 38 -1.89 26.44 45.22
CA GLU A 38 -1.11 25.37 44.62
C GLU A 38 -1.92 24.05 44.48
N GLY A 39 -2.83 23.78 45.42
CA GLY A 39 -3.76 22.67 45.32
C GLY A 39 -4.80 22.82 44.20
N ILE A 40 -5.27 24.04 43.94
CA ILE A 40 -6.16 24.34 42.79
C ILE A 40 -5.39 24.18 41.48
N HIS A 41 -4.12 24.58 41.43
CA HIS A 41 -3.28 24.34 40.26
C HIS A 41 -3.12 22.84 39.97
N SER A 42 -2.81 22.04 40.99
CA SER A 42 -2.73 20.57 40.85
C SER A 42 -4.05 19.91 40.44
N LEU A 43 -5.20 20.53 40.72
CA LEU A 43 -6.48 20.05 40.19
C LEU A 43 -6.56 20.20 38.65
N LEU A 44 -5.99 21.26 38.08
CA LEU A 44 -5.88 21.40 36.62
C LEU A 44 -4.93 20.34 36.04
N ASP A 45 -3.83 20.03 36.72
CA ASP A 45 -2.91 18.97 36.31
C ASP A 45 -3.56 17.58 36.36
N PHE A 46 -4.37 17.33 37.39
CA PHE A 46 -5.19 16.12 37.46
C PHE A 46 -6.20 16.05 36.32
N ALA A 47 -6.87 17.15 35.98
CA ALA A 47 -7.79 17.19 34.85
C ALA A 47 -7.07 16.93 33.52
N ALA A 48 -5.88 17.52 33.32
CA ALA A 48 -5.05 17.29 32.14
C ALA A 48 -4.66 15.81 32.02
N THR A 49 -4.07 15.23 33.07
CA THR A 49 -3.67 13.80 33.07
C THR A 49 -4.84 12.82 32.93
N ALA A 50 -6.02 13.15 33.48
CA ALA A 50 -7.22 12.36 33.28
C ALA A 50 -7.68 12.40 31.81
N MET A 51 -7.58 13.56 31.16
CA MET A 51 -7.83 13.70 29.73
C MET A 51 -6.81 12.92 28.90
N THR A 52 -5.52 12.98 29.23
CA THR A 52 -4.46 12.19 28.57
C THR A 52 -4.77 10.69 28.66
N TYR A 53 -5.08 10.19 29.86
CA TYR A 53 -5.42 8.78 30.08
C TYR A 53 -6.66 8.36 29.28
N ALA A 54 -7.73 9.17 29.31
CA ALA A 54 -8.93 8.90 28.53
C ALA A 54 -8.62 8.89 27.02
N ALA A 55 -7.82 9.84 26.53
CA ALA A 55 -7.45 9.95 25.13
C ALA A 55 -6.63 8.75 24.65
N VAL A 56 -5.63 8.31 25.43
CA VAL A 56 -4.82 7.11 25.14
C VAL A 56 -5.70 5.85 25.13
N ARG A 57 -6.63 5.73 26.07
CA ARG A 57 -7.51 4.56 26.14
C ARG A 57 -8.48 4.50 24.95
N VAL A 58 -9.00 5.64 24.51
CA VAL A 58 -9.92 5.70 23.37
C VAL A 58 -9.15 5.58 22.05
N SER A 59 -7.94 6.14 21.93
CA SER A 59 -7.15 6.09 20.69
C SER A 59 -6.71 4.67 20.32
N ASP A 60 -6.46 3.82 21.31
CA ASP A 60 -6.10 2.42 21.14
C ASP A 60 -7.31 1.52 20.78
N ALA A 61 -8.52 2.08 20.72
CA ALA A 61 -9.70 1.34 20.28
C ALA A 61 -9.61 1.02 18.76
N PRO A 62 -10.02 -0.20 18.36
CA PRO A 62 -9.99 -0.60 16.95
C PRO A 62 -10.93 0.27 16.10
N PRO A 63 -10.75 0.31 14.77
CA PRO A 63 -11.67 0.98 13.86
C PRO A 63 -13.11 0.47 13.99
N ASP A 64 -14.08 1.38 13.86
CA ASP A 64 -15.51 1.10 13.86
C ASP A 64 -16.20 1.69 12.62
N GLU A 65 -17.51 1.49 12.47
CA GLU A 65 -18.28 1.98 11.31
C GLU A 65 -18.26 3.51 11.16
N ARG A 66 -18.18 4.26 12.27
CA ARG A 66 -18.12 5.73 12.27
C ARG A 66 -16.69 6.25 12.12
N HIS A 67 -15.71 5.45 12.51
CA HIS A 67 -14.27 5.75 12.45
C HIS A 67 -13.50 4.62 11.73
N PRO A 68 -13.62 4.49 10.40
CA PRO A 68 -12.99 3.39 9.65
C PRO A 68 -11.45 3.40 9.66
N TYR A 69 -10.84 4.54 9.99
CA TYR A 69 -9.38 4.70 10.14
C TYR A 69 -8.92 4.61 11.61
N GLY A 70 -9.82 4.27 12.53
CA GLY A 70 -9.54 4.20 13.96
C GLY A 70 -9.59 5.55 14.67
N HIS A 71 -9.16 5.53 15.93
CA HIS A 71 -9.33 6.61 16.89
C HIS A 71 -8.03 7.37 17.21
N GLY A 72 -6.94 7.07 16.50
CA GLY A 72 -5.59 7.58 16.79
C GLY A 72 -5.49 9.11 16.90
N LYS A 73 -6.28 9.87 16.14
CA LYS A 73 -6.27 11.35 16.18
C LYS A 73 -6.77 11.94 17.51
N ILE A 74 -7.44 11.16 18.37
CA ILE A 74 -7.91 11.62 19.68
C ILE A 74 -6.73 12.00 20.58
N GLU A 75 -5.59 11.29 20.51
CA GLU A 75 -4.38 11.68 21.23
C GLU A 75 -3.88 13.05 20.76
N SER A 76 -3.95 13.36 19.46
CA SER A 76 -3.56 14.67 18.94
C SER A 76 -4.50 15.78 19.41
N VAL A 77 -5.80 15.50 19.54
CA VAL A 77 -6.76 16.46 20.10
C VAL A 77 -6.46 16.75 21.57
N ALA A 78 -6.18 15.71 22.37
CA ALA A 78 -5.79 15.87 23.77
C ALA A 78 -4.48 16.65 23.92
N ALA A 79 -3.47 16.31 23.11
CA ALA A 79 -2.19 17.03 23.07
C ALA A 79 -2.35 18.52 22.73
N LEU A 80 -3.30 18.85 21.83
CA LEU A 80 -3.59 20.24 21.48
C LEU A 80 -4.27 20.98 22.65
N ALA A 81 -5.19 20.32 23.35
CA ALA A 81 -5.84 20.86 24.54
C ALA A 81 -4.84 21.09 25.69
N GLU A 82 -3.92 20.14 25.92
CA GLU A 82 -2.83 20.29 26.90
C GLU A 82 -1.87 21.41 26.52
N THR A 83 -1.50 21.50 25.24
CA THR A 83 -0.67 22.61 24.74
C THR A 83 -1.36 23.96 24.97
N ALA A 84 -2.68 24.04 24.76
CA ALA A 84 -3.44 25.26 25.04
C ALA A 84 -3.46 25.60 26.54
N LEU A 85 -3.62 24.59 27.41
CA LEU A 85 -3.53 24.79 28.86
C LEU A 85 -2.14 25.31 29.26
N LEU A 86 -1.08 24.71 28.74
CA LEU A 86 0.31 25.13 28.96
C LEU A 86 0.55 26.58 28.50
N PHE A 87 -0.04 27.01 27.39
CA PHE A 87 0.03 28.40 26.96
C PHE A 87 -0.70 29.35 27.91
N LEU A 88 -1.88 28.96 28.38
CA LEU A 88 -2.66 29.77 29.32
C LEU A 88 -1.92 29.92 30.66
N THR A 89 -1.37 28.84 31.20
CA THR A 89 -0.58 28.88 32.44
C THR A 89 0.70 29.69 32.27
N SER A 90 1.42 29.51 31.16
CA SER A 90 2.65 30.27 30.87
C SER A 90 2.37 31.77 30.68
N ALA A 91 1.29 32.13 30.00
CA ALA A 91 0.89 33.52 29.83
C ALA A 91 0.48 34.17 31.17
N TRP A 92 -0.21 33.41 32.02
CA TRP A 92 -0.54 33.85 33.38
C TRP A 92 0.72 34.10 34.22
N ILE A 93 1.67 33.16 34.23
CA ILE A 93 2.95 33.30 34.94
C ILE A 93 3.72 34.51 34.41
N LEU A 94 3.76 34.71 33.09
CA LEU A 94 4.42 35.86 32.48
C LEU A 94 3.79 37.19 32.92
N PHE A 95 2.45 37.26 32.94
CA PHE A 95 1.73 38.45 33.42
C PHE A 95 2.05 38.76 34.88
N GLU A 96 1.96 37.77 35.76
CA GLU A 96 2.25 37.90 37.20
C GLU A 96 3.72 38.30 37.44
N ALA A 97 4.66 37.70 36.71
CA ALA A 97 6.08 38.00 36.85
C ALA A 97 6.41 39.42 36.37
N VAL A 98 5.75 39.91 35.31
CA VAL A 98 5.90 41.30 34.86
C VAL A 98 5.34 42.27 35.89
N ASP A 99 4.16 42.00 36.46
CA ASP A 99 3.56 42.85 37.50
C ASP A 99 4.47 42.94 38.74
N ARG A 100 4.98 41.79 39.21
CA ARG A 100 5.94 41.72 40.34
C ARG A 100 7.27 42.42 40.09
N LEU A 101 7.69 42.58 38.83
CA LEU A 101 8.90 43.31 38.49
C LEU A 101 8.75 44.83 38.75
N PHE A 102 7.52 45.35 38.63
CA PHE A 102 7.18 46.76 38.83
C PHE A 102 6.56 47.08 40.20
N ALA A 103 6.12 46.07 40.95
CA ALA A 103 5.58 46.23 42.30
C ALA A 103 6.68 46.39 43.37
N ASP A 104 6.47 47.33 44.31
CA ASP A 104 7.33 47.51 45.48
C ASP A 104 6.88 46.58 46.62
N HIS A 105 7.51 45.39 46.67
CA HIS A 105 7.51 44.41 47.77
C HIS A 105 6.30 43.47 47.84
N VAL A 106 6.57 42.18 47.60
CA VAL A 106 5.70 41.07 47.97
C VAL A 106 6.38 40.32 49.12
N GLU A 107 5.80 40.36 50.32
CA GLU A 107 6.23 39.49 51.42
C GLU A 107 5.74 38.06 51.12
N VAL A 108 6.66 37.21 50.67
CA VAL A 108 6.40 35.78 50.52
C VAL A 108 6.55 35.15 51.91
N GLU A 109 5.44 34.89 52.60
CA GLU A 109 5.44 34.07 53.82
C GLU A 109 5.70 32.59 53.46
N ALA A 110 6.97 32.27 53.22
CA ALA A 110 7.41 30.90 52.99
C ALA A 110 7.50 30.14 54.32
N THR A 111 6.46 29.39 54.67
CA THR A 111 6.54 28.41 55.77
C THR A 111 7.40 27.22 55.33
N TRP A 112 8.15 26.59 56.25
CA TRP A 112 8.96 25.40 55.95
C TRP A 112 8.16 24.26 55.29
N TRP A 113 6.86 24.15 55.63
CA TRP A 113 5.91 23.24 55.00
C TRP A 113 5.70 23.51 53.50
N SER A 114 5.66 24.77 53.07
CA SER A 114 5.50 25.15 51.66
C SER A 114 6.71 24.71 50.83
N VAL A 115 7.93 24.90 51.38
CA VAL A 115 9.17 24.45 50.73
C VAL A 115 9.22 22.93 50.61
N ALA A 116 8.84 22.21 51.67
CA ALA A 116 8.80 20.74 51.66
C ALA A 116 7.83 20.20 50.60
N ILE A 117 6.64 20.80 50.46
CA ILE A 117 5.64 20.40 49.46
C ILE A 117 6.13 20.65 48.03
N ILE A 118 6.79 21.79 47.78
CA ILE A 118 7.36 22.11 46.47
C ILE A 118 8.46 21.09 46.12
N LEU A 119 9.35 20.78 47.07
CA LEU A 119 10.41 19.77 46.85
C LEU A 119 9.84 18.38 46.55
N ILE A 120 8.81 17.95 47.28
CA ILE A 120 8.13 16.67 47.02
C ILE A 120 7.49 16.68 45.62
N SER A 121 6.84 17.78 45.24
CA SER A 121 6.21 17.93 43.92
C SER A 121 7.25 17.82 42.81
N ILE A 122 8.38 18.53 42.90
CA ILE A 122 9.48 18.45 41.94
C ILE A 122 9.98 17.02 41.77
N VAL A 123 10.13 16.25 42.85
CA VAL A 123 10.59 14.85 42.78
C VAL A 123 9.56 14.00 42.03
N VAL A 124 8.27 14.12 42.37
CA VAL A 124 7.20 13.37 41.70
C VAL A 124 7.13 13.74 40.22
N ASP A 125 7.14 15.02 39.89
CA ASP A 125 7.05 15.53 38.52
C ASP A 125 8.24 15.08 37.69
N THR A 126 9.45 15.06 38.28
CA THR A 126 10.66 14.57 37.61
C THR A 126 10.55 13.09 37.25
N LEU A 127 9.97 12.26 38.13
CA LEU A 127 9.75 10.85 37.84
C LEU A 127 8.72 10.68 36.72
N ARG A 128 7.60 11.42 36.78
CA ARG A 128 6.54 11.38 35.76
C ARG A 128 7.05 11.84 34.40
N ALA A 129 7.65 13.02 34.33
CA ALA A 129 8.16 13.61 33.09
C ALA A 129 9.17 12.69 32.40
N ARG A 130 10.02 12.00 33.16
CA ARG A 130 10.98 11.01 32.63
C ARG A 130 10.29 9.79 32.03
N GLU A 131 9.35 9.21 32.76
CA GLU A 131 8.64 8.00 32.31
C GLU A 131 7.75 8.30 31.11
N LEU A 132 6.97 9.39 31.16
CA LEU A 132 6.15 9.85 30.05
C LEU A 132 7.00 10.17 28.83
N SER A 133 8.12 10.88 28.98
CA SER A 133 9.03 11.19 27.86
C SER A 133 9.61 9.94 27.21
N ARG A 134 9.93 8.91 28.00
CA ARG A 134 10.46 7.63 27.47
C ARG A 134 9.39 6.97 26.59
N VAL A 135 8.21 6.75 27.15
CA VAL A 135 7.12 6.04 26.48
C VAL A 135 6.56 6.84 25.30
N ALA A 136 6.47 8.17 25.42
CA ALA A 136 6.04 9.05 24.33
C ALA A 136 6.95 8.89 23.10
N ARG A 137 8.28 8.81 23.29
CA ARG A 137 9.24 8.62 22.20
C ARG A 137 9.21 7.21 21.61
N GLU A 138 9.03 6.20 22.45
CA GLU A 138 8.97 4.79 22.01
C GLU A 138 7.68 4.48 21.24
N THR A 139 6.60 5.18 21.57
CA THR A 139 5.25 4.91 21.00
C THR A 139 4.76 5.99 20.06
N ASN A 140 5.51 7.07 19.87
CA ASN A 140 5.12 8.28 19.12
C ASN A 140 3.76 8.83 19.57
N SER A 141 3.50 8.84 20.88
CA SER A 141 2.25 9.32 21.46
C SER A 141 2.29 10.84 21.68
N PRO A 142 1.51 11.64 20.93
CA PRO A 142 1.49 13.09 21.11
C PRO A 142 0.86 13.50 22.44
N ALA A 143 -0.10 12.74 22.96
CA ALA A 143 -0.73 13.01 24.25
C ALA A 143 0.28 12.85 25.40
N LEU A 144 1.05 11.75 25.42
CA LEU A 144 2.09 11.55 26.43
C LEU A 144 3.25 12.55 26.28
N GLU A 145 3.58 12.98 25.06
CA GLU A 145 4.60 14.02 24.82
C GLU A 145 4.16 15.38 25.39
N ALA A 146 2.89 15.74 25.22
CA ALA A 146 2.32 16.97 25.76
C ALA A 146 2.27 16.96 27.30
N ASP A 147 1.81 15.86 27.91
CA ASP A 147 1.76 15.70 29.37
C ASP A 147 3.18 15.73 29.97
N ALA A 148 4.16 15.11 29.31
CA ALA A 148 5.57 15.19 29.70
C ALA A 148 6.12 16.63 29.65
N LEU A 149 5.75 17.41 28.63
CA LEU A 149 6.18 18.80 28.49
C LEU A 149 5.52 19.70 29.55
N HIS A 150 4.25 19.46 29.87
CA HIS A 150 3.53 20.14 30.95
C HIS A 150 4.26 19.96 32.29
N PHE A 151 4.55 18.72 32.69
CA PHE A 151 5.30 18.50 33.94
C PHE A 151 6.74 18.98 33.90
N SER A 152 7.38 18.95 32.74
CA SER A 152 8.72 19.55 32.59
C SER A 152 8.68 21.06 32.82
N SER A 153 7.62 21.74 32.39
CA SER A 153 7.38 23.16 32.66
C SER A 153 7.16 23.42 34.16
N ASP A 154 6.41 22.56 34.85
CA ASP A 154 6.14 22.72 36.28
C ASP A 154 7.40 22.52 37.13
N ILE A 155 8.26 21.56 36.76
CA ILE A 155 9.57 21.36 37.39
C ILE A 155 10.43 22.61 37.23
N LEU A 156 10.50 23.19 36.02
CA LEU A 156 11.29 24.39 35.76
C LEU A 156 10.75 25.59 36.52
N SER A 157 9.43 25.77 36.53
CA SER A 157 8.77 26.87 37.23
C SER A 157 8.96 26.77 38.74
N SER A 158 8.75 25.58 39.32
CA SER A 158 8.98 25.31 40.75
C SER A 158 10.45 25.47 41.14
N SER A 159 11.38 25.06 40.27
CA SER A 159 12.81 25.24 40.50
C SER A 159 13.20 26.72 40.50
N VAL A 160 12.63 27.52 39.59
CA VAL A 160 12.84 28.97 39.58
C VAL A 160 12.33 29.60 40.87
N VAL A 161 11.14 29.25 41.34
CA VAL A 161 10.59 29.79 42.60
C VAL A 161 11.50 29.45 43.79
N LEU A 162 12.05 28.23 43.86
CA LEU A 162 12.99 27.85 44.92
C LEU A 162 14.30 28.66 44.85
N VAL A 163 14.85 28.86 43.65
CA VAL A 163 16.04 29.68 43.45
C VAL A 163 15.74 31.15 43.78
N GLY A 164 14.58 31.65 43.36
CA GLY A 164 14.08 32.99 43.64
C GLY A 164 13.96 33.26 45.13
N LEU A 165 13.36 32.34 45.88
CA LEU A 165 13.28 32.41 47.35
C LEU A 165 14.68 32.46 47.99
N GLY A 166 15.62 31.65 47.49
CA GLY A 166 17.02 31.69 47.94
C GLY A 166 17.71 33.02 47.65
N LEU A 167 17.46 33.64 46.50
CA LEU A 167 18.00 34.94 46.12
C LEU A 167 17.39 36.08 46.94
N VAL A 168 16.09 36.00 47.27
CA VAL A 168 15.41 36.93 48.18
C VAL A 168 16.07 36.89 49.56
N TRP A 169 16.39 35.70 50.09
CA TRP A 169 17.14 35.58 51.35
C TRP A 169 18.55 36.16 51.29
N LEU A 170 19.16 36.22 50.11
CA LEU A 170 20.47 36.86 49.86
C LEU A 170 20.36 38.37 49.58
N GLY A 171 19.16 38.96 49.64
CA GLY A 171 18.93 40.40 49.46
C GLY A 171 18.66 40.86 48.02
N PHE A 172 18.37 39.93 47.09
CA PHE A 172 18.09 40.23 45.67
C PHE A 172 16.63 39.95 45.28
N PRO A 173 15.66 40.82 45.68
CA PRO A 173 14.23 40.54 45.51
C PRO A 173 13.75 40.51 44.04
N LYS A 174 14.46 41.18 43.13
CA LYS A 174 14.11 41.22 41.69
C LYS A 174 14.58 40.00 40.89
N GLY A 175 15.31 39.08 41.50
CA GLY A 175 15.82 37.87 40.84
C GLY A 175 14.72 36.87 40.45
N ASP A 176 13.70 36.73 41.30
CA ASP A 176 12.58 35.79 41.11
C ASP A 176 11.70 36.15 39.89
N PRO A 177 11.20 37.40 39.73
CA PRO A 177 10.43 37.78 38.55
C PRO A 177 11.17 37.63 37.22
N LEU A 178 12.47 37.98 37.17
CA LEU A 178 13.27 37.86 35.94
C LEU A 178 13.46 36.40 35.51
N ALA A 179 13.69 35.50 36.47
CA ALA A 179 13.80 34.08 36.21
C ALA A 179 12.44 33.48 35.76
N ALA A 180 11.34 33.91 36.38
CA ALA A 180 9.99 33.47 36.02
C ALA A 180 9.61 33.89 34.58
N ILE A 181 9.94 35.12 34.16
CA ILE A 181 9.78 35.58 32.77
C ILE A 181 10.58 34.68 31.82
N GLY A 182 11.83 34.37 32.16
CA GLY A 182 12.70 33.53 31.35
C GLY A 182 12.13 32.12 31.13
N VAL A 183 11.62 31.48 32.18
CA VAL A 183 10.99 30.15 32.08
C VAL A 183 9.66 30.22 31.34
N ALA A 184 8.79 31.20 31.61
CA ALA A 184 7.53 31.34 30.90
C ALA A 184 7.74 31.50 29.38
N LEU A 185 8.75 32.28 28.95
CA LEU A 185 9.10 32.41 27.53
C LEU A 185 9.64 31.10 26.93
N PHE A 186 10.48 30.36 27.67
CA PHE A 186 10.98 29.06 27.24
C PHE A 186 9.84 28.05 27.06
N VAL A 187 8.92 27.98 28.01
CA VAL A 187 7.75 27.08 27.97
C VAL A 187 6.82 27.45 26.81
N CYS A 188 6.51 28.74 26.61
CA CYS A 188 5.76 29.21 25.45
C CYS A 188 6.42 28.78 24.11
N LEU A 189 7.74 28.87 24.00
CA LEU A 189 8.45 28.44 22.79
C LEU A 189 8.38 26.92 22.58
N ALA A 190 8.52 26.14 23.65
CA ALA A 190 8.39 24.68 23.59
C ALA A 190 6.95 24.26 23.23
N GLY A 191 5.95 24.87 23.87
CA GLY A 191 4.53 24.70 23.57
C GLY A 191 4.20 25.06 22.13
N TYR A 192 4.78 26.14 21.58
CA TYR A 192 4.56 26.51 20.17
C TYR A 192 5.06 25.44 19.20
N ARG A 193 6.25 24.88 19.47
CA ARG A 193 6.83 23.82 18.64
C ARG A 193 5.99 22.55 18.69
N LEU A 194 5.53 22.16 19.89
CA LEU A 194 4.66 21.00 20.06
C LEU A 194 3.29 21.22 19.39
N GLY A 195 2.64 22.35 19.69
CA GLY A 195 1.33 22.69 19.12
C GLY A 195 1.34 22.73 17.60
N ARG A 196 2.39 23.29 16.98
CA ARG A 196 2.56 23.25 15.52
C ARG A 196 2.60 21.82 14.99
N ARG A 197 3.40 20.93 15.59
CA ARG A 197 3.47 19.51 15.19
C ARG A 197 2.13 18.81 15.38
N THR A 198 1.41 19.10 16.45
CA THR A 198 0.08 18.52 16.72
C THR A 198 -0.96 18.97 15.69
N ILE A 199 -0.94 20.25 15.31
CA ILE A 199 -1.78 20.78 14.23
C ILE A 199 -1.43 20.11 12.91
N ASP A 200 -0.14 19.99 12.58
CA ASP A 200 0.34 19.31 11.37
C ASP A 200 -0.20 17.87 11.30
N THR A 201 -0.21 17.13 12.41
CA THR A 201 -0.83 15.80 12.50
C THR A 201 -2.34 15.81 12.27
N LEU A 202 -3.06 16.80 12.84
CA LEU A 202 -4.52 16.89 12.68
C LEU A 202 -4.95 17.19 11.24
N ILE A 203 -4.19 18.04 10.54
CA ILE A 203 -4.44 18.42 9.13
C ILE A 203 -3.86 17.44 8.10
N ASP A 204 -3.39 16.26 8.55
CA ASP A 204 -2.81 15.21 7.70
C ASP A 204 -1.55 15.65 6.94
N ALA A 205 -0.71 16.49 7.55
CA ALA A 205 0.57 16.86 6.97
C ALA A 205 1.52 15.65 6.87
N ALA A 206 2.15 15.49 5.70
CA ALA A 206 3.08 14.39 5.47
C ALA A 206 4.37 14.59 6.28
N PRO A 207 4.86 13.56 7.00
CA PRO A 207 6.15 13.61 7.64
C PRO A 207 7.27 13.82 6.60
N VAL A 208 8.25 14.66 6.95
CA VAL A 208 9.32 15.05 6.03
C VAL A 208 10.12 13.83 5.57
N GLY A 209 10.31 13.70 4.26
CA GLY A 209 11.13 12.66 3.63
C GLY A 209 10.49 11.28 3.50
N VAL A 210 9.33 11.03 4.13
CA VAL A 210 8.68 9.71 4.07
C VAL A 210 8.13 9.40 2.67
N ALA A 211 7.51 10.38 2.02
CA ALA A 211 6.98 10.19 0.66
C ALA A 211 8.10 9.84 -0.34
N ASP A 212 9.24 10.55 -0.27
CA ASP A 212 10.40 10.28 -1.12
C ASP A 212 10.99 8.89 -0.83
N ARG A 213 11.02 8.48 0.44
CA ARG A 213 11.49 7.17 0.85
C ARG A 213 10.62 6.04 0.30
N VAL A 214 9.29 6.17 0.40
CA VAL A 214 8.33 5.23 -0.19
C VAL A 214 8.52 5.14 -1.71
N SER A 215 8.65 6.29 -2.37
CA SER A 215 8.88 6.33 -3.82
C SER A 215 10.16 5.60 -4.22
N ALA A 216 11.27 5.83 -3.50
CA ALA A 216 12.56 5.18 -3.77
C ALA A 216 12.48 3.65 -3.58
N LEU A 217 11.82 3.19 -2.51
CA LEU A 217 11.67 1.76 -2.23
C LEU A 217 10.88 1.06 -3.31
N VAL A 218 9.72 1.61 -3.69
CA VAL A 218 8.82 0.97 -4.65
C VAL A 218 9.38 1.06 -6.06
N SER A 219 10.07 2.15 -6.43
CA SER A 219 10.69 2.30 -7.76
C SER A 219 11.81 1.30 -8.00
N SER A 220 12.40 0.72 -6.94
CA SER A 220 13.43 -0.32 -7.08
C SER A 220 12.87 -1.71 -7.45
N ILE A 221 11.55 -1.89 -7.42
CA ILE A 221 10.91 -3.19 -7.64
C ILE A 221 10.77 -3.46 -9.15
N PRO A 222 11.32 -4.57 -9.68
CA PRO A 222 11.14 -4.93 -11.09
C PRO A 222 9.67 -5.05 -11.47
N GLY A 223 9.28 -4.40 -12.55
CA GLY A 223 7.89 -4.34 -13.05
C GLY A 223 7.13 -3.08 -12.64
N VAL A 224 7.67 -2.24 -11.76
CA VAL A 224 7.17 -0.88 -11.51
C VAL A 224 7.85 0.08 -12.49
N ALA A 225 7.07 0.72 -13.38
CA ALA A 225 7.60 1.69 -14.34
C ALA A 225 7.72 3.10 -13.71
N ALA A 226 6.78 3.47 -12.86
CA ALA A 226 6.83 4.73 -12.11
C ALA A 226 5.96 4.65 -10.85
N VAL A 227 6.27 5.49 -9.86
CA VAL A 227 5.44 5.71 -8.68
C VAL A 227 4.83 7.11 -8.78
N ARG A 228 3.52 7.23 -8.57
CA ARG A 228 2.77 8.49 -8.73
C ARG A 228 1.88 8.77 -7.53
N ALA A 229 1.62 10.07 -7.32
CA ALA A 229 0.67 10.56 -6.34
C ALA A 229 0.86 9.99 -4.92
N VAL A 230 2.11 9.90 -4.44
CA VAL A 230 2.42 9.42 -3.08
C VAL A 230 1.85 10.39 -2.05
N ARG A 231 0.94 9.88 -1.21
CA ARG A 231 0.31 10.60 -0.11
C ARG A 231 0.58 9.82 1.17
N VAL A 232 1.03 10.54 2.18
CA VAL A 232 1.37 9.97 3.48
C VAL A 232 0.72 10.83 4.54
N ARG A 233 0.06 10.20 5.51
CA ARG A 233 -0.51 10.91 6.66
C ARG A 233 -0.38 10.08 7.94
N PRO A 234 -0.02 10.71 9.08
CA PRO A 234 -0.04 10.04 10.38
C PRO A 234 -1.48 9.86 10.89
N GLY A 235 -1.74 8.80 11.63
CA GLY A 235 -3.02 8.55 12.30
C GLY A 235 -2.83 7.87 13.65
N GLY A 236 -2.23 8.59 14.60
CA GLY A 236 -1.77 8.02 15.86
C GLY A 236 -0.51 7.20 15.64
N SER A 237 -0.48 5.95 16.09
CA SER A 237 0.65 5.04 15.90
C SER A 237 0.74 4.41 14.51
N THR A 238 -0.25 4.64 13.64
CA THR A 238 -0.29 4.09 12.27
C THR A 238 0.08 5.17 11.25
N LEU A 239 0.89 4.80 10.26
CA LEU A 239 1.22 5.66 9.13
C LEU A 239 0.43 5.22 7.90
N PHE A 240 -0.51 6.04 7.42
CA PHE A 240 -1.26 5.73 6.22
C PHE A 240 -0.50 6.18 4.97
N VAL A 241 -0.33 5.26 4.02
CA VAL A 241 0.42 5.48 2.79
C VAL A 241 -0.45 5.08 1.59
N ASP A 242 -0.79 6.05 0.74
CA ASP A 242 -1.60 5.87 -0.46
C ASP A 242 -0.78 6.31 -1.68
N PHE A 243 -0.66 5.47 -2.72
CA PHE A 243 0.00 5.84 -3.97
C PHE A 243 -0.45 4.97 -5.14
N ASP A 244 -0.11 5.40 -6.36
CA ASP A 244 -0.30 4.63 -7.59
C ASP A 244 1.03 4.11 -8.11
N ILE A 245 1.05 2.88 -8.62
CA ILE A 245 2.15 2.35 -9.44
C ILE A 245 1.74 2.29 -10.91
N ALA A 246 2.57 2.86 -11.76
CA ALA A 246 2.47 2.66 -13.20
C ALA A 246 3.14 1.32 -13.55
N ILE A 247 2.42 0.47 -14.28
CA ILE A 247 2.85 -0.89 -14.64
C ILE A 247 2.50 -1.15 -16.10
N SER A 248 3.20 -2.09 -16.76
CA SER A 248 2.85 -2.45 -18.14
C SER A 248 1.40 -2.90 -18.24
N ARG A 249 0.70 -2.39 -19.25
CA ARG A 249 -0.69 -2.78 -19.56
C ARG A 249 -0.84 -4.23 -20.03
N LEU A 250 0.27 -4.90 -20.32
CA LEU A 250 0.33 -6.32 -20.71
C LEU A 250 0.41 -7.26 -19.50
N LEU A 251 0.61 -6.75 -18.28
CA LEU A 251 0.73 -7.62 -17.11
C LEU A 251 -0.58 -8.37 -16.83
N PRO A 252 -0.55 -9.71 -16.72
CA PRO A 252 -1.72 -10.47 -16.28
C PRO A 252 -2.15 -10.09 -14.85
N PRO A 253 -3.45 -10.11 -14.53
CA PRO A 253 -3.95 -9.70 -13.21
C PRO A 253 -3.28 -10.40 -12.02
N GLY A 254 -2.95 -11.69 -12.15
CA GLY A 254 -2.23 -12.43 -11.09
C GLY A 254 -0.81 -11.91 -10.84
N ARG A 255 -0.12 -11.43 -11.88
CA ARG A 255 1.20 -10.81 -11.76
C ARG A 255 1.10 -9.41 -11.16
N VAL A 256 0.05 -8.66 -11.50
CA VAL A 256 -0.26 -7.37 -10.86
C VAL A 256 -0.46 -7.55 -9.35
N ALA A 257 -1.29 -8.52 -8.94
CA ALA A 257 -1.52 -8.81 -7.52
C ALA A 257 -0.23 -9.19 -6.78
N ALA A 258 0.63 -9.99 -7.41
CA ALA A 258 1.94 -10.35 -6.83
C ALA A 258 2.87 -9.13 -6.68
N LEU A 259 2.86 -8.20 -7.66
CA LEU A 259 3.63 -6.97 -7.59
C LEU A 259 3.15 -6.05 -6.46
N ILE A 260 1.83 -5.88 -6.32
CA ILE A 260 1.23 -5.13 -5.21
C ILE A 260 1.62 -5.75 -3.87
N ALA A 261 1.53 -7.08 -3.74
CA ALA A 261 1.90 -7.78 -2.51
C ALA A 261 3.38 -7.58 -2.15
N LYS A 262 4.27 -7.62 -3.16
CA LYS A 262 5.71 -7.35 -2.99
C LYS A 262 5.99 -5.90 -2.59
N ALA A 263 5.30 -4.92 -3.19
CA ALA A 263 5.43 -3.52 -2.82
C ALA A 263 4.97 -3.29 -1.37
N LYS A 264 3.84 -3.87 -0.96
CA LYS A 264 3.35 -3.80 0.43
C LYS A 264 4.32 -4.43 1.43
N SER A 265 4.87 -5.60 1.14
CA SER A 265 5.82 -6.26 2.05
C SER A 265 7.15 -5.51 2.15
N THR A 266 7.62 -4.93 1.05
CA THR A 266 8.85 -4.10 1.02
C THR A 266 8.69 -2.86 1.91
N ILE A 267 7.56 -2.15 1.81
CA ILE A 267 7.29 -1.00 2.68
C ILE A 267 7.15 -1.44 4.14
N ARG A 268 6.39 -2.50 4.43
CA ARG A 268 6.17 -2.98 5.81
C ARG A 268 7.45 -3.50 6.48
N ALA A 269 8.42 -3.99 5.71
CA ALA A 269 9.71 -4.42 6.26
C ALA A 269 10.54 -3.23 6.79
N GLU A 270 10.42 -2.06 6.17
CA GLU A 270 11.14 -0.85 6.59
C GLU A 270 10.31 0.04 7.52
N MET A 271 8.98 0.03 7.36
CA MET A 271 8.02 0.83 8.10
C MET A 271 6.90 -0.09 8.64
N PRO A 272 7.14 -0.83 9.74
CA PRO A 272 6.19 -1.79 10.30
C PRO A 272 4.81 -1.19 10.63
N GLU A 273 4.79 0.10 10.97
CA GLU A 273 3.61 0.90 11.30
C GLU A 273 2.79 1.35 10.09
N ALA A 274 3.26 1.09 8.86
CA ALA A 274 2.62 1.56 7.64
C ALA A 274 1.40 0.69 7.23
N GLU A 275 0.25 1.35 7.05
CA GLU A 275 -0.90 0.80 6.35
C GLU A 275 -0.92 1.34 4.92
N VAL A 276 -0.76 0.43 3.94
CA VAL A 276 -0.49 0.80 2.55
C VAL A 276 -1.66 0.45 1.63
N ARG A 277 -2.14 1.43 0.86
CA ARG A 277 -3.02 1.22 -0.30
C ARG A 277 -2.29 1.60 -1.58
N ILE A 278 -2.42 0.73 -2.57
CA ILE A 278 -1.71 0.85 -3.84
C ILE A 278 -2.75 0.77 -4.95
N GLY A 279 -2.89 1.83 -5.73
CA GLY A 279 -3.59 1.81 -7.00
C GLY A 279 -2.65 1.42 -8.14
N THR A 280 -3.21 0.98 -9.26
CA THR A 280 -2.44 0.59 -10.44
C THR A 280 -2.88 1.38 -11.65
N GLN A 281 -1.93 1.94 -12.38
CA GLN A 281 -2.16 2.63 -13.64
C GLN A 281 -1.50 1.82 -14.77
N PRO A 282 -2.27 1.26 -15.72
CA PRO A 282 -1.69 0.62 -16.88
C PRO A 282 -0.98 1.67 -17.75
N LEU A 283 0.22 1.36 -18.19
CA LEU A 283 1.07 2.22 -19.02
C LEU A 283 1.50 1.44 -20.26
N ALA A 284 1.46 2.12 -21.41
CA ALA A 284 2.11 1.63 -22.62
C ALA A 284 3.62 1.85 -22.47
N LEU A 285 4.40 0.77 -22.45
CA LEU A 285 5.86 0.87 -22.36
C LEU A 285 6.49 1.05 -23.75
N ASP A 286 7.68 1.65 -23.79
CA ASP A 286 8.40 1.94 -25.04
C ASP A 286 8.89 0.66 -25.75
N ASP A 287 8.93 -0.47 -25.06
CA ASP A 287 9.39 -1.77 -25.55
C ASP A 287 8.26 -2.69 -26.05
N GLU A 288 7.01 -2.21 -26.10
CA GLU A 288 5.89 -2.98 -26.63
C GLU A 288 6.02 -3.22 -28.13
N THR A 289 5.93 -4.49 -28.54
CA THR A 289 5.88 -4.88 -29.94
C THR A 289 4.56 -4.46 -30.58
N ILE A 290 4.55 -4.26 -31.90
CA ILE A 290 3.32 -3.95 -32.65
C ILE A 290 2.25 -5.03 -32.41
N LEU A 291 2.63 -6.30 -32.34
CA LEU A 291 1.73 -7.41 -32.04
C LEU A 291 1.07 -7.27 -30.67
N GLU A 292 1.84 -6.93 -29.63
CA GLU A 292 1.31 -6.71 -28.28
C GLU A 292 0.35 -5.53 -28.25
N ARG A 293 0.70 -4.42 -28.90
CA ARG A 293 -0.16 -3.23 -29.00
C ARG A 293 -1.48 -3.56 -29.70
N VAL A 294 -1.44 -4.27 -30.83
CA VAL A 294 -2.63 -4.74 -31.56
C VAL A 294 -3.49 -5.63 -30.67
N SER A 295 -2.86 -6.55 -29.93
CA SER A 295 -3.56 -7.47 -29.03
C SER A 295 -4.25 -6.74 -27.87
N VAL A 296 -3.61 -5.71 -27.30
CA VAL A 296 -4.23 -4.85 -26.27
C VAL A 296 -5.43 -4.10 -26.80
N VAL A 297 -5.30 -3.49 -27.99
CA VAL A 297 -6.40 -2.75 -28.62
C VAL A 297 -7.57 -3.70 -28.93
N ALA A 298 -7.30 -4.87 -29.49
CA ALA A 298 -8.32 -5.90 -29.73
C ALA A 298 -9.03 -6.32 -28.44
N GLY A 299 -8.27 -6.57 -27.37
CA GLY A 299 -8.80 -6.91 -26.05
C GLY A 299 -9.70 -5.83 -25.46
N HIS A 300 -9.35 -4.55 -25.60
CA HIS A 300 -10.18 -3.42 -25.17
C HIS A 300 -11.52 -3.34 -25.91
N HIS A 301 -11.57 -3.84 -27.15
CA HIS A 301 -12.79 -3.94 -27.96
C HIS A 301 -13.55 -5.27 -27.75
N GLY A 302 -13.12 -6.10 -26.78
CA GLY A 302 -13.71 -7.40 -26.51
C GLY A 302 -13.55 -8.40 -27.65
N GLN A 303 -12.54 -8.21 -28.49
CA GLN A 303 -12.25 -9.07 -29.63
C GLN A 303 -10.99 -9.90 -29.39
N ALA A 304 -10.96 -11.06 -30.03
CA ALA A 304 -9.76 -11.89 -30.13
C ALA A 304 -9.23 -11.77 -31.56
N VAL A 305 -7.92 -11.56 -31.68
CA VAL A 305 -7.22 -11.56 -32.97
C VAL A 305 -6.10 -12.59 -32.95
N HIS A 306 -5.85 -13.22 -34.09
CA HIS A 306 -4.74 -14.14 -34.28
C HIS A 306 -4.07 -13.89 -35.65
N HIS A 307 -2.95 -14.58 -35.93
CA HIS A 307 -2.11 -14.40 -37.13
C HIS A 307 -1.76 -12.93 -37.47
N VAL A 308 -1.41 -12.13 -36.46
CA VAL A 308 -0.98 -10.75 -36.66
C VAL A 308 0.32 -10.73 -37.47
N THR A 309 0.24 -10.21 -38.70
CA THR A 309 1.36 -10.03 -39.61
C THR A 309 1.74 -8.55 -39.65
N VAL A 310 3.02 -8.26 -39.42
CA VAL A 310 3.56 -6.91 -39.44
C VAL A 310 4.64 -6.83 -40.50
N GLN A 311 4.46 -5.97 -41.49
CA GLN A 311 5.39 -5.77 -42.59
C GLN A 311 5.63 -4.29 -42.84
N ARG A 312 6.76 -3.97 -43.46
CA ARG A 312 7.07 -2.61 -43.91
C ARG A 312 7.07 -2.59 -45.44
N VAL A 313 6.15 -1.83 -46.03
CA VAL A 313 5.99 -1.68 -47.48
C VAL A 313 6.51 -0.29 -47.86
N GLY A 314 7.76 -0.23 -48.33
CA GLY A 314 8.45 1.05 -48.52
C GLY A 314 8.71 1.76 -47.19
N GLU A 315 8.15 2.95 -47.01
CA GLU A 315 8.21 3.71 -45.75
C GLU A 315 7.00 3.46 -44.84
N GLU A 316 5.95 2.79 -45.35
CA GLU A 316 4.70 2.57 -44.63
C GLU A 316 4.71 1.25 -43.86
N LEU A 317 4.06 1.25 -42.69
CA LEU A 317 3.83 0.06 -41.89
C LEU A 317 2.48 -0.54 -42.31
N SER A 318 2.45 -1.85 -42.53
CA SER A 318 1.25 -2.60 -42.89
C SER A 318 1.04 -3.71 -41.88
N VAL A 319 -0.16 -3.76 -41.30
CA VAL A 319 -0.57 -4.69 -40.25
C VAL A 319 -1.81 -5.44 -40.70
N ALA A 320 -1.71 -6.76 -40.84
CA ALA A 320 -2.83 -7.64 -41.15
C ALA A 320 -3.11 -8.59 -39.98
N TYR A 321 -4.37 -8.90 -39.71
CA TYR A 321 -4.74 -9.87 -38.67
C TYR A 321 -6.09 -10.55 -38.96
N ASP A 322 -6.28 -11.71 -38.36
CA ASP A 322 -7.55 -12.43 -38.37
C ASP A 322 -8.35 -12.05 -37.13
N LEU A 323 -9.60 -11.63 -37.31
CA LEU A 323 -10.54 -11.22 -36.29
C LEU A 323 -11.57 -12.32 -36.05
N GLU A 324 -11.61 -12.86 -34.84
CA GLU A 324 -12.59 -13.89 -34.46
C GLU A 324 -13.92 -13.30 -34.00
N VAL A 325 -14.95 -13.41 -34.83
CA VAL A 325 -16.33 -12.99 -34.53
C VAL A 325 -17.26 -14.19 -34.39
N ASP A 326 -18.42 -14.02 -33.79
CA ASP A 326 -19.45 -15.07 -33.75
C ASP A 326 -19.95 -15.41 -35.16
N GLY A 327 -19.95 -16.71 -35.51
CA GLY A 327 -20.33 -17.20 -36.83
C GLY A 327 -21.82 -17.02 -37.17
N ASP A 328 -22.67 -16.82 -36.16
CA ASP A 328 -24.10 -16.57 -36.36
C ASP A 328 -24.41 -15.09 -36.65
N TRP A 329 -23.42 -14.21 -36.60
CA TRP A 329 -23.63 -12.79 -36.86
C TRP A 329 -23.92 -12.50 -38.34
N PRO A 330 -24.80 -11.52 -38.63
CA PRO A 330 -24.92 -11.03 -39.98
C PRO A 330 -23.63 -10.31 -40.39
N LEU A 331 -23.20 -10.49 -41.65
CA LEU A 331 -21.90 -10.01 -42.15
C LEU A 331 -21.69 -8.50 -41.93
N ASN A 332 -22.74 -7.69 -42.04
CA ASN A 332 -22.66 -6.25 -41.80
C ASN A 332 -22.26 -5.91 -40.35
N ARG A 333 -22.70 -6.71 -39.37
CA ARG A 333 -22.30 -6.55 -37.97
C ARG A 333 -20.84 -6.93 -37.78
N ALA A 334 -20.41 -8.05 -38.34
CA ALA A 334 -19.01 -8.47 -38.30
C ALA A 334 -18.08 -7.43 -38.93
N HIS A 335 -18.46 -6.91 -40.10
CA HIS A 335 -17.72 -5.86 -40.80
C HIS A 335 -17.68 -4.54 -40.01
N GLY A 336 -18.75 -4.17 -39.32
CA GLY A 336 -18.77 -3.00 -38.44
C GLY A 336 -17.78 -3.11 -37.27
N VAL A 337 -17.65 -4.31 -36.67
CA VAL A 337 -16.66 -4.57 -35.62
C VAL A 337 -15.24 -4.51 -36.17
N ALA A 338 -14.99 -5.11 -37.34
CA ALA A 338 -13.70 -5.03 -38.02
C ALA A 338 -13.29 -3.57 -38.30
N THR A 339 -14.19 -2.78 -38.90
CA THR A 339 -13.93 -1.36 -39.22
C THR A 339 -13.59 -0.54 -37.96
N ALA A 340 -14.31 -0.79 -36.86
CA ALA A 340 -14.05 -0.12 -35.59
C ALA A 340 -12.67 -0.49 -35.00
N LEU A 341 -12.30 -1.77 -35.07
CA LEU A 341 -11.02 -2.25 -34.58
C LEU A 341 -9.85 -1.71 -35.42
N GLU A 342 -9.98 -1.68 -36.74
CA GLU A 342 -8.98 -1.08 -37.63
C GLU A 342 -8.75 0.40 -37.30
N GLY A 343 -9.83 1.16 -37.07
CA GLY A 343 -9.73 2.56 -36.66
C GLY A 343 -9.00 2.74 -35.33
N ALA A 344 -9.25 1.85 -34.36
CA ALA A 344 -8.57 1.87 -33.08
C ALA A 344 -7.08 1.52 -33.21
N ILE A 345 -6.72 0.55 -34.06
CA ILE A 345 -5.32 0.19 -34.33
C ILE A 345 -4.59 1.33 -35.04
N ARG A 346 -5.21 2.01 -36.01
CA ARG A 346 -4.63 3.22 -36.64
C ARG A 346 -4.40 4.32 -35.61
N THR A 347 -5.36 4.54 -34.70
CA THR A 347 -5.22 5.54 -33.63
C THR A 347 -4.04 5.21 -32.70
N GLU A 348 -3.82 3.93 -32.39
CA GLU A 348 -2.72 3.47 -31.54
C GLU A 348 -1.37 3.55 -32.27
N LEU A 349 -1.26 3.04 -33.49
CA LEU A 349 0.01 2.89 -34.22
C LEU A 349 0.41 4.10 -35.07
N GLY A 350 -0.55 4.97 -35.40
CA GLY A 350 -0.40 6.13 -36.28
C GLY A 350 -1.28 6.05 -37.54
N ASP A 351 -1.76 7.20 -38.02
CA ASP A 351 -2.71 7.27 -39.14
C ASP A 351 -2.14 6.80 -40.49
N SER A 352 -0.81 6.74 -40.63
CA SER A 352 -0.12 6.28 -41.85
C SER A 352 0.05 4.76 -41.92
N VAL A 353 -0.50 4.00 -40.97
CA VAL A 353 -0.42 2.53 -40.95
C VAL A 353 -1.56 1.95 -41.79
N GLU A 354 -1.20 1.11 -42.76
CA GLU A 354 -2.16 0.27 -43.48
C GLU A 354 -2.62 -0.85 -42.53
N VAL A 355 -3.92 -1.01 -42.38
CA VAL A 355 -4.50 -2.02 -41.49
C VAL A 355 -5.55 -2.82 -42.25
N GLU A 356 -5.34 -4.13 -42.35
CA GLU A 356 -6.24 -5.06 -43.03
C GLU A 356 -6.76 -6.13 -42.06
N THR A 357 -8.05 -6.42 -42.14
CA THR A 357 -8.71 -7.44 -41.30
C THR A 357 -9.24 -8.59 -42.14
N HIS A 358 -8.94 -9.83 -41.75
CA HIS A 358 -9.66 -11.01 -42.19
C HIS A 358 -10.71 -11.39 -41.13
N ILE A 359 -11.97 -11.60 -41.50
CA ILE A 359 -13.03 -11.97 -40.54
C ILE A 359 -13.14 -13.49 -40.50
N GLU A 360 -12.88 -14.09 -39.34
CA GLU A 360 -13.05 -15.51 -39.11
C GLU A 360 -14.21 -15.81 -38.15
N PRO A 361 -15.06 -16.81 -38.46
CA PRO A 361 -16.08 -17.26 -37.53
C PRO A 361 -15.45 -18.08 -36.39
N ARG A 362 -15.64 -17.61 -35.16
CA ARG A 362 -15.35 -18.34 -33.94
C ARG A 362 -16.13 -19.65 -33.96
N SER A 363 -15.42 -20.76 -33.80
CA SER A 363 -16.00 -22.11 -33.81
C SER A 363 -16.94 -22.27 -32.60
N GLY A 364 -18.24 -22.05 -32.80
CA GLY A 364 -19.21 -21.83 -31.72
C GLY A 364 -19.95 -23.05 -31.17
N HIS A 365 -19.77 -24.25 -31.73
CA HIS A 365 -20.58 -25.40 -31.32
C HIS A 365 -19.74 -26.62 -30.90
N PRO A 366 -19.91 -27.13 -29.67
CA PRO A 366 -19.40 -28.43 -29.28
C PRO A 366 -19.98 -29.50 -30.21
N VAL A 367 -19.14 -30.09 -31.05
CA VAL A 367 -19.56 -31.16 -31.94
C VAL A 367 -19.55 -32.47 -31.15
N SER A 368 -20.71 -33.11 -31.00
CA SER A 368 -20.80 -34.44 -30.41
C SER A 368 -20.21 -35.47 -31.37
N SER A 369 -19.09 -36.07 -30.98
CA SER A 369 -18.32 -36.98 -31.83
C SER A 369 -18.21 -38.37 -31.21
N ARG A 370 -18.22 -39.42 -32.03
CA ARG A 370 -18.02 -40.82 -31.61
C ARG A 370 -16.74 -41.41 -32.23
N PRO A 371 -16.10 -42.42 -31.61
CA PRO A 371 -15.03 -43.17 -32.28
C PRO A 371 -15.55 -43.80 -33.57
N VAL A 372 -14.71 -43.80 -34.62
CA VAL A 372 -15.00 -44.53 -35.87
C VAL A 372 -14.89 -46.05 -35.68
N ASP A 373 -15.34 -46.80 -36.67
CA ASP A 373 -15.10 -48.24 -36.70
C ASP A 373 -13.58 -48.56 -36.79
N PRO A 374 -13.12 -49.69 -36.21
CA PRO A 374 -11.71 -50.05 -36.19
C PRO A 374 -11.09 -50.22 -37.59
N GLY A 375 -11.88 -50.58 -38.61
CA GLY A 375 -11.40 -50.74 -39.98
C GLY A 375 -11.00 -49.41 -40.60
N THR A 376 -11.85 -48.39 -40.45
CA THR A 376 -11.58 -47.02 -40.88
C THR A 376 -10.37 -46.43 -40.14
N ALA A 377 -10.26 -46.65 -38.82
CA ALA A 377 -9.10 -46.20 -38.06
C ALA A 377 -7.80 -46.85 -38.55
N ALA A 378 -7.80 -48.17 -38.79
CA ALA A 378 -6.63 -48.89 -39.28
C ALA A 378 -6.21 -48.46 -40.70
N ALA A 379 -7.17 -48.20 -41.58
CA ALA A 379 -6.92 -47.70 -42.92
C ALA A 379 -6.28 -46.29 -42.90
N LEU A 380 -6.78 -45.39 -42.05
CA LEU A 380 -6.20 -44.07 -41.84
C LEU A 380 -4.80 -44.13 -41.21
N GLN A 381 -4.59 -45.03 -40.25
CA GLN A 381 -3.26 -45.26 -39.67
C GLN A 381 -2.26 -45.68 -40.75
N ALA A 382 -2.61 -46.63 -41.61
CA ALA A 382 -1.74 -47.09 -42.68
C ALA A 382 -1.43 -45.95 -43.68
N ALA A 383 -2.45 -45.17 -44.06
CA ALA A 383 -2.29 -44.03 -44.96
C ALA A 383 -1.36 -42.96 -44.36
N LEU A 384 -1.59 -42.57 -43.11
CA LEU A 384 -0.79 -41.59 -42.41
C LEU A 384 0.66 -42.08 -42.20
N SER A 385 0.87 -43.33 -41.79
CA SER A 385 2.22 -43.89 -41.64
C SER A 385 2.98 -43.90 -42.96
N SER A 386 2.30 -44.22 -44.07
CA SER A 386 2.90 -44.16 -45.41
C SER A 386 3.24 -42.72 -45.83
N ALA A 387 2.37 -41.76 -45.53
CA ALA A 387 2.60 -40.35 -45.84
C ALA A 387 3.77 -39.79 -45.01
N ILE A 388 3.87 -40.13 -43.73
CA ILE A 388 4.97 -39.72 -42.86
C ILE A 388 6.30 -40.30 -43.33
N ALA A 389 6.36 -41.61 -43.64
CA ALA A 389 7.57 -42.26 -44.12
C ALA A 389 8.12 -41.67 -45.44
N ALA A 390 7.27 -40.99 -46.22
CA ALA A 390 7.66 -40.32 -47.45
C ALA A 390 8.33 -38.94 -47.23
N HIS A 391 8.28 -38.38 -46.02
CA HIS A 391 8.80 -37.05 -45.71
C HIS A 391 10.09 -37.12 -44.89
N THR A 392 11.16 -36.52 -45.39
CA THR A 392 12.43 -36.45 -44.67
C THR A 392 12.30 -35.60 -43.40
N GLY A 393 12.68 -36.18 -42.25
CA GLY A 393 12.67 -35.50 -40.96
C GLY A 393 11.49 -35.89 -40.05
N LEU A 394 10.42 -36.45 -40.61
CA LEU A 394 9.38 -37.13 -39.83
C LEU A 394 9.72 -38.62 -39.69
N LEU A 395 9.41 -39.23 -38.54
CA LEU A 395 9.89 -40.55 -38.18
C LEU A 395 8.75 -41.58 -38.14
N ASP A 396 7.80 -41.41 -37.22
CA ASP A 396 6.71 -42.36 -37.00
C ASP A 396 5.47 -41.69 -36.37
N ILE A 397 4.37 -42.45 -36.33
CA ILE A 397 3.12 -42.07 -35.66
C ILE A 397 2.96 -42.95 -34.44
N HIS A 398 2.91 -42.35 -33.26
CA HIS A 398 2.73 -43.07 -32.01
C HIS A 398 1.30 -42.94 -31.43
N SER A 399 0.50 -41.98 -31.91
CA SER A 399 -0.89 -41.77 -31.47
C SER A 399 -1.78 -41.39 -32.65
N LEU A 400 -2.93 -42.04 -32.78
CA LEU A 400 -3.98 -41.70 -33.74
C LEU A 400 -5.35 -41.77 -33.06
N ARG A 401 -6.11 -40.69 -33.17
CA ARG A 401 -7.50 -40.60 -32.73
C ARG A 401 -8.36 -40.15 -33.90
N VAL A 402 -9.29 -41.01 -34.31
CA VAL A 402 -10.24 -40.70 -35.37
C VAL A 402 -11.65 -40.71 -34.79
N ARG A 403 -12.37 -39.62 -34.99
CA ARG A 403 -13.76 -39.45 -34.54
C ARG A 403 -14.66 -39.06 -35.70
N GLU A 404 -15.91 -39.45 -35.63
CA GLU A 404 -16.95 -39.08 -36.61
C GLU A 404 -17.98 -38.18 -35.94
N ALA A 405 -18.37 -37.11 -36.63
CA ALA A 405 -19.59 -36.36 -36.34
C ALA A 405 -20.23 -35.85 -37.64
N ASP A 406 -21.55 -35.95 -37.73
CA ASP A 406 -22.35 -35.55 -38.91
C ASP A 406 -21.82 -36.13 -40.24
N GLY A 407 -21.39 -37.39 -40.21
CA GLY A 407 -20.84 -38.09 -41.39
C GLY A 407 -19.47 -37.59 -41.83
N ARG A 408 -18.78 -36.77 -41.01
CA ARG A 408 -17.45 -36.24 -41.29
C ARG A 408 -16.44 -36.66 -40.24
N LEU A 409 -15.18 -36.83 -40.67
CA LEU A 409 -14.09 -37.33 -39.85
C LEU A 409 -13.27 -36.19 -39.25
N TYR A 410 -12.91 -36.36 -37.99
CA TYR A 410 -11.98 -35.55 -37.22
C TYR A 410 -10.79 -36.44 -36.87
N VAL A 411 -9.62 -36.12 -37.42
CA VAL A 411 -8.40 -36.90 -37.29
C VAL A 411 -7.40 -36.10 -36.46
N VAL A 412 -6.93 -36.66 -35.36
CA VAL A 412 -5.82 -36.10 -34.58
C VAL A 412 -4.75 -37.16 -34.48
N PHE A 413 -3.53 -36.83 -34.88
CA PHE A 413 -2.41 -37.76 -34.79
C PHE A 413 -1.19 -37.07 -34.20
N HIS A 414 -0.34 -37.84 -33.53
CA HIS A 414 0.95 -37.37 -33.04
C HIS A 414 2.04 -38.12 -33.78
N CYS A 415 3.09 -37.39 -34.17
CA CYS A 415 4.25 -37.97 -34.83
C CYS A 415 5.55 -37.47 -34.23
N HIS A 416 6.61 -38.27 -34.38
CA HIS A 416 7.95 -37.84 -34.03
C HIS A 416 8.67 -37.20 -35.21
N ALA A 417 9.52 -36.21 -34.92
CA ALA A 417 10.45 -35.60 -35.88
C ALA A 417 11.90 -35.56 -35.35
N ASP A 418 12.88 -35.37 -36.24
CA ASP A 418 14.29 -35.15 -35.85
C ASP A 418 14.39 -33.91 -34.93
N PRO A 419 14.91 -34.03 -33.69
CA PRO A 419 15.05 -32.91 -32.76
C PRO A 419 15.88 -31.73 -33.28
N ARG A 420 16.69 -31.94 -34.32
CA ARG A 420 17.53 -30.90 -34.95
C ARG A 420 16.83 -30.21 -36.13
N MET A 421 15.64 -30.67 -36.51
CA MET A 421 14.86 -30.08 -37.58
C MET A 421 14.33 -28.71 -37.13
N PRO A 422 14.53 -27.63 -37.91
CA PRO A 422 13.90 -26.35 -37.63
C PRO A 422 12.37 -26.48 -37.59
N VAL A 423 11.72 -25.83 -36.62
CA VAL A 423 10.25 -25.90 -36.42
C VAL A 423 9.48 -25.56 -37.69
N PHE A 424 9.92 -24.56 -38.47
CA PHE A 424 9.27 -24.20 -39.72
C PHE A 424 9.28 -25.35 -40.75
N GLN A 425 10.38 -26.12 -40.83
CA GLN A 425 10.47 -27.26 -41.75
C GLN A 425 9.61 -28.43 -41.27
N ALA A 426 9.55 -28.66 -39.96
CA ALA A 426 8.68 -29.66 -39.36
C ALA A 426 7.21 -29.34 -39.63
N HIS A 427 6.83 -28.06 -39.51
CA HIS A 427 5.48 -27.58 -39.84
C HIS A 427 5.17 -27.73 -41.34
N GLU A 428 6.08 -27.35 -42.25
CA GLU A 428 5.88 -27.57 -43.69
C GLU A 428 5.76 -29.07 -44.06
N ALA A 429 6.43 -29.95 -43.32
CA ALA A 429 6.32 -31.39 -43.52
C ALA A 429 4.95 -31.91 -43.06
N ILE A 430 4.48 -31.49 -41.88
CA ILE A 430 3.16 -31.91 -41.37
C ILE A 430 2.03 -31.33 -42.23
N ASP A 431 2.11 -30.07 -42.65
CA ASP A 431 1.11 -29.43 -43.53
C ASP A 431 0.98 -30.16 -44.88
N ARG A 432 2.10 -30.69 -45.40
CA ARG A 432 2.07 -31.52 -46.62
C ARG A 432 1.37 -32.85 -46.38
N VAL A 433 1.66 -33.52 -45.26
CA VAL A 433 0.98 -34.76 -44.86
C VAL A 433 -0.52 -34.52 -44.66
N GLU A 434 -0.90 -33.47 -43.94
CA GLU A 434 -2.30 -33.12 -43.72
C GLU A 434 -3.05 -32.83 -45.02
N ARG A 435 -2.44 -32.06 -45.94
CA ARG A 435 -3.01 -31.77 -47.26
C ARG A 435 -3.15 -33.03 -48.11
N GLN A 436 -2.13 -33.89 -48.11
CA GLN A 436 -2.16 -35.16 -48.84
C GLN A 436 -3.30 -36.05 -48.34
N ILE A 437 -3.38 -36.27 -47.03
CA ILE A 437 -4.38 -37.13 -46.42
C ILE A 437 -5.79 -36.58 -46.62
N ARG A 438 -5.96 -35.25 -46.55
CA ARG A 438 -7.25 -34.60 -46.83
C ARG A 438 -7.67 -34.76 -48.31
N ALA A 439 -6.72 -34.76 -49.24
CA ALA A 439 -6.99 -35.01 -50.65
C ALA A 439 -7.39 -36.48 -50.90
N ASP A 440 -6.72 -37.42 -50.21
CA ASP A 440 -7.00 -38.85 -50.33
C ASP A 440 -8.32 -39.27 -49.61
N TRP A 441 -8.72 -38.52 -48.57
CA TRP A 441 -9.91 -38.78 -47.75
C TRP A 441 -10.81 -37.54 -47.65
N PRO A 442 -11.68 -37.28 -48.65
CA PRO A 442 -12.54 -36.10 -48.67
C PRO A 442 -13.57 -36.01 -47.53
N SER A 443 -13.83 -37.11 -46.83
CA SER A 443 -14.71 -37.16 -45.66
C SER A 443 -14.07 -36.55 -44.40
N ILE A 444 -12.76 -36.28 -44.41
CA ILE A 444 -12.06 -35.58 -43.33
C ILE A 444 -12.45 -34.11 -43.36
N LEU A 445 -13.17 -33.68 -42.32
CA LEU A 445 -13.46 -32.27 -42.08
C LEU A 445 -12.25 -31.56 -41.46
N ARG A 446 -11.61 -32.18 -40.46
CA ARG A 446 -10.47 -31.60 -39.76
C ARG A 446 -9.42 -32.68 -39.51
N ILE A 447 -8.19 -32.38 -39.86
CA ILE A 447 -6.99 -33.14 -39.50
C ILE A 447 -6.06 -32.22 -38.72
N VAL A 448 -5.43 -32.72 -37.65
CA VAL A 448 -4.45 -32.00 -36.84
C VAL A 448 -3.31 -32.94 -36.48
N GLY A 449 -2.10 -32.60 -36.89
CA GLY A 449 -0.85 -33.26 -36.52
C GLY A 449 -0.15 -32.54 -35.37
N HIS A 450 0.10 -33.24 -34.27
CA HIS A 450 1.01 -32.78 -33.21
C HIS A 450 2.41 -33.36 -33.48
N ILE A 451 3.44 -32.52 -33.47
CA ILE A 451 4.83 -32.95 -33.68
C ILE A 451 5.56 -32.97 -32.35
N GLU A 452 6.19 -34.09 -32.04
CA GLU A 452 7.03 -34.28 -30.86
C GLU A 452 8.47 -34.57 -31.31
N PRO A 453 9.51 -34.10 -30.58
CA PRO A 453 10.87 -34.50 -30.88
C PRO A 453 11.07 -35.98 -30.55
N ALA A 454 11.67 -36.76 -31.46
CA ALA A 454 12.05 -38.14 -31.12
C ALA A 454 13.00 -38.15 -29.93
N HIS A 455 12.71 -39.01 -28.95
CA HIS A 455 13.36 -39.00 -27.65
C HIS A 455 14.90 -39.00 -27.73
N GLY A 456 15.47 -37.90 -27.22
CA GLY A 456 16.86 -37.76 -26.81
C GLY A 456 17.03 -37.26 -25.37
N ASP A 457 15.96 -37.17 -24.57
CA ASP A 457 16.01 -36.73 -23.17
C ASP A 457 15.03 -37.53 -22.27
N PRO A 458 15.45 -38.18 -21.16
CA PRO A 458 14.62 -39.12 -20.38
C PRO A 458 13.66 -38.46 -19.37
N GLY A 459 13.13 -37.27 -19.67
CA GLY A 459 12.55 -36.38 -18.65
C GLY A 459 11.06 -36.04 -18.73
N HIS A 460 10.31 -36.51 -19.73
CA HIS A 460 8.90 -36.12 -19.88
C HIS A 460 7.98 -37.34 -19.86
N ASP A 461 7.51 -37.69 -18.65
CA ASP A 461 6.43 -38.65 -18.46
C ASP A 461 5.14 -38.08 -19.07
N ASP A 462 4.59 -38.81 -20.04
CA ASP A 462 3.26 -38.61 -20.61
C ASP A 462 2.20 -38.64 -19.48
N PRO A 463 1.35 -37.61 -19.32
CA PRO A 463 0.24 -37.70 -18.41
C PRO A 463 -0.73 -38.72 -18.98
N GLY A 464 -0.67 -39.94 -18.43
CA GLY A 464 -1.54 -41.05 -18.79
C GLY A 464 -3.01 -40.66 -18.86
N PRO A 465 -3.83 -41.45 -19.57
CA PRO A 465 -5.20 -41.07 -19.89
C PRO A 465 -5.96 -40.71 -18.62
N LEU A 466 -6.50 -39.49 -18.58
CA LEU A 466 -7.47 -39.07 -17.58
C LEU A 466 -8.59 -40.11 -17.57
N ALA A 467 -8.65 -40.88 -16.48
CA ALA A 467 -9.73 -41.83 -16.22
C ALA A 467 -11.05 -41.05 -16.22
N GLY A 468 -12.03 -41.60 -16.94
CA GLY A 468 -13.38 -41.05 -17.07
C GLY A 468 -14.23 -41.16 -15.82
#